data_AF-A0A371BAA7-F1
#
_entry.id   AF-A0A371BAA7-F1
#
_cell.length_a   1.000
_cell.length_b   1.000
_cell.length_c   1.000
_cell.angle_alpha   90.00
_cell.angle_beta   90.00
_cell.angle_gamma   90.00
#
_symmetry.space_group_name_H-M   'P 1'
#
loop_
_entity.id
_entity.type
_entity.pdbx_description
1 polymer ?
#
loop_
_entity_poly.entity_id
_entity_poly.type
_entity_poly.pdbx_seq_one_letter_code
_entity_poly.pdbx_strand_id
1 'polypeptide(L)'
;MSRSNPDAQTFADLASDVSARCLEAVESGRFDDVPSEALGQVFASVVQLFAAKAQAGESVLPFGRNSGVTTTDVAIGCTAMLDAVNLALFELGAWQAMSSVGRIRHEEPQLERF
;
A
#
# COMPACT_ATOMS: atom_id res chain seq x y z
N MET A 1 -12.38 -24.57 15.43
CA MET A 1 -11.70 -24.63 14.12
C MET A 1 -12.38 -23.62 13.21
N SER A 2 -11.80 -22.43 13.04
CA SER A 2 -12.37 -21.43 12.13
C SER A 2 -12.04 -21.84 10.69
N ARG A 3 -13.05 -22.11 9.86
CA ARG A 3 -12.83 -22.38 8.43
C ARG A 3 -12.28 -21.09 7.80
N SER A 4 -11.11 -21.16 7.17
CA SER A 4 -10.61 -20.05 6.35
C SER A 4 -11.65 -19.70 5.30
N ASN A 5 -11.93 -18.40 5.15
CA ASN A 5 -12.82 -17.90 4.10
C ASN A 5 -12.18 -18.23 2.73
N PRO A 6 -12.82 -19.04 1.86
CA PRO A 6 -12.25 -19.43 0.57
C PRO A 6 -11.91 -18.23 -0.32
N ASP A 7 -12.67 -17.14 -0.20
CA ASP A 7 -12.40 -15.90 -0.95
C ASP A 7 -11.12 -15.21 -0.46
N ALA A 8 -10.89 -15.24 0.87
CA ALA A 8 -9.68 -14.68 1.45
C ALA A 8 -8.42 -15.47 1.06
N GLN A 9 -8.55 -16.80 0.95
CA GLN A 9 -7.45 -17.64 0.46
C GLN A 9 -7.18 -17.36 -1.02
N THR A 10 -8.23 -17.29 -1.85
CA THR A 10 -8.11 -17.00 -3.28
C THR A 10 -7.43 -15.64 -3.52
N PHE A 11 -7.80 -14.62 -2.73
CA PHE A 11 -7.15 -13.31 -2.80
C PHE A 11 -5.68 -13.36 -2.37
N ALA A 12 -5.34 -14.13 -1.33
CA ALA A 12 -3.96 -14.30 -0.89
C ALA A 12 -3.10 -14.95 -1.97
N ASP A 13 -3.61 -15.98 -2.64
CA ASP A 13 -2.92 -16.67 -3.73
C ASP A 13 -2.70 -15.72 -4.92
N LEU A 14 -3.74 -14.97 -5.32
CA LEU A 14 -3.63 -13.95 -6.37
C LEU A 14 -2.62 -12.85 -6.02
N ALA A 15 -2.62 -12.39 -4.77
CA ALA A 15 -1.66 -11.38 -4.31
C ALA A 15 -0.22 -11.90 -4.38
N SER A 16 0.01 -13.17 -4.02
CA SER A 16 1.30 -13.83 -4.18
C SER A 16 1.73 -13.93 -5.65
N ASP A 17 0.84 -14.30 -6.55
CA ASP A 17 1.13 -14.39 -7.98
C ASP A 17 1.48 -13.04 -8.60
N VAL A 18 0.71 -11.98 -8.27
CA VAL A 18 0.99 -10.61 -8.71
C VAL A 18 2.34 -10.15 -8.18
N SER A 19 2.61 -10.36 -6.89
CA SER A 19 3.89 -9.98 -6.27
C SER A 19 5.07 -10.68 -6.93
N ALA A 20 4.96 -11.99 -7.20
CA ALA A 20 6.03 -12.77 -7.81
C ALA A 20 6.36 -12.25 -9.21
N ARG A 21 5.34 -11.98 -10.05
CA ARG A 21 5.55 -11.45 -11.40
C ARG A 21 6.18 -10.05 -11.39
N CYS A 22 5.73 -9.17 -10.50
CA CYS A 22 6.32 -7.83 -10.37
C CYS A 22 7.79 -7.89 -9.94
N LEU A 23 8.11 -8.74 -8.96
CA LEU A 23 9.49 -8.91 -8.49
C LEU A 23 10.38 -9.51 -9.58
N GLU A 24 9.92 -10.53 -10.29
CA GLU A 24 10.68 -11.12 -11.39
C GLU A 24 10.95 -10.10 -12.51
N ALA A 25 9.95 -9.29 -12.89
CA ALA A 25 10.12 -8.24 -13.89
C ALA A 25 11.17 -7.19 -13.45
N VAL A 26 11.19 -6.85 -12.16
CA VAL A 26 12.19 -5.93 -11.59
C VAL A 26 13.59 -6.56 -11.57
N GLU A 27 13.73 -7.77 -11.05
CA GLU A 27 15.01 -8.48 -10.92
C GLU A 27 15.63 -8.78 -12.29
N SER A 28 14.81 -9.09 -13.29
CA SER A 28 15.27 -9.41 -14.65
C SER A 28 15.36 -8.21 -15.58
N GLY A 29 14.92 -7.03 -15.15
CA GLY A 29 14.86 -5.81 -15.98
C GLY A 29 13.88 -5.90 -17.17
N ARG A 30 12.95 -6.86 -17.15
CA ARG A 30 11.94 -7.07 -18.20
C ARG A 30 10.63 -6.38 -17.85
N PHE A 31 10.65 -5.05 -17.74
CA PHE A 31 9.50 -4.28 -17.28
C PHE A 31 8.27 -4.42 -18.18
N ASP A 32 8.48 -4.66 -19.49
CA ASP A 32 7.41 -4.85 -20.47
C ASP A 32 6.61 -6.16 -20.27
N ASP A 33 7.12 -7.10 -19.46
CA ASP A 33 6.39 -8.33 -19.08
C ASP A 33 5.15 -8.00 -18.21
N VAL A 34 5.10 -6.81 -17.61
CA VAL A 34 3.96 -6.30 -16.85
C VAL A 34 3.37 -5.09 -17.59
N PRO A 35 2.27 -5.26 -18.34
CA PRO A 35 1.66 -4.17 -19.08
C PRO A 35 1.25 -3.01 -18.16
N SER A 36 1.59 -1.77 -18.53
CA SER A 36 1.37 -0.60 -17.68
C SER A 36 -0.11 -0.37 -17.33
N GLU A 37 -1.03 -0.67 -18.25
CA GLU A 37 -2.47 -0.57 -18.01
C GLU A 37 -2.94 -1.56 -16.93
N ALA A 38 -2.49 -2.82 -17.02
CA ALA A 38 -2.81 -3.85 -16.05
C ALA A 38 -2.23 -3.52 -14.66
N LEU A 39 -0.98 -3.03 -14.61
CA LEU A 39 -0.38 -2.54 -13.37
C LEU A 39 -1.19 -1.39 -12.78
N GLY A 40 -1.58 -0.41 -13.61
CA GLY A 40 -2.42 0.72 -13.20
C GLY A 40 -3.77 0.28 -12.63
N GLN A 41 -4.42 -0.71 -13.24
CA GLN A 41 -5.69 -1.25 -12.76
C GLN A 41 -5.58 -1.91 -11.37
N VAL A 42 -4.54 -2.73 -11.17
CA VAL A 42 -4.24 -3.35 -9.86
C VAL A 42 -3.97 -2.26 -8.83
N PHE A 43 -3.11 -1.30 -9.19
CA PHE A 43 -2.69 -0.24 -8.28
C PHE A 43 -3.86 0.64 -7.83
N ALA A 44 -4.72 1.07 -8.76
CA ALA A 44 -5.91 1.85 -8.47
C ALA A 44 -6.86 1.11 -7.50
N SER A 45 -7.11 -0.18 -7.74
CA SER A 45 -8.00 -0.99 -6.92
C SER A 45 -7.46 -1.19 -5.50
N VAL A 46 -6.15 -1.45 -5.37
CA VAL A 46 -5.47 -1.62 -4.08
C VAL A 46 -5.47 -0.32 -3.28
N VAL A 47 -5.16 0.82 -3.91
CA VAL A 47 -5.15 2.13 -3.24
C VAL A 47 -6.55 2.50 -2.74
N GLN A 48 -7.59 2.26 -3.54
CA GLN A 48 -8.98 2.52 -3.12
C GLN A 48 -9.39 1.65 -1.92
N LEU A 49 -9.10 0.34 -1.96
CA LEU A 49 -9.40 -0.55 -0.84
C LEU A 49 -8.60 -0.18 0.42
N PHE A 50 -7.32 0.15 0.27
CA PHE A 50 -6.47 0.60 1.37
C PHE A 50 -7.03 1.87 2.02
N ALA A 51 -7.42 2.86 1.23
CA ALA A 51 -8.03 4.09 1.71
C ALA A 51 -9.36 3.83 2.43
N ALA A 52 -10.22 2.96 1.89
CA ALA A 52 -11.49 2.60 2.53
C ALA A 52 -11.28 1.93 3.90
N LYS A 53 -10.32 1.01 4.00
CA LYS A 53 -9.95 0.36 5.27
C LYS A 53 -9.39 1.34 6.29
N ALA A 54 -8.49 2.23 5.85
CA ALA A 54 -7.94 3.27 6.71
C ALA A 54 -9.04 4.22 7.24
N GLN A 55 -10.00 4.60 6.39
CA GLN A 55 -11.15 5.41 6.79
C GLN A 55 -12.08 4.68 7.77
N ALA A 56 -12.22 3.36 7.64
CA ALA A 56 -12.95 2.52 8.59
C ALA A 56 -12.22 2.35 9.94
N GLY A 57 -11.01 2.89 10.10
CA GLY A 57 -10.21 2.79 11.33
C GLY A 57 -9.43 1.47 11.46
N GLU A 58 -9.35 0.66 10.40
CA GLU A 58 -8.49 -0.52 10.41
C GLU A 58 -7.00 -0.12 10.41
N SER A 59 -6.20 -0.80 11.23
CA SER A 59 -4.74 -0.70 11.14
C SER A 59 -4.26 -1.47 9.91
N VAL A 60 -4.09 -0.75 8.80
CA VAL A 60 -3.53 -1.30 7.56
C VAL A 60 -2.03 -1.06 7.50
N LEU A 61 -1.27 -2.13 7.30
CA LEU A 61 0.16 -2.06 7.01
C LEU A 61 0.35 -1.91 5.50
N PRO A 62 0.89 -0.79 5.00
CA PRO A 62 1.08 -0.58 3.56
C PRO A 62 2.12 -1.53 2.95
N PHE A 63 3.06 -2.04 3.76
CA PHE A 63 4.07 -3.00 3.34
C PHE A 63 4.07 -4.20 4.29
N GLY A 64 3.87 -5.40 3.72
CA GLY A 64 3.91 -6.65 4.46
C GLY A 64 5.30 -7.02 4.95
N ARG A 65 5.38 -8.11 5.73
CA ARG A 65 6.67 -8.69 6.15
C ARG A 65 7.51 -9.06 4.93
N ASN A 66 8.83 -8.86 5.02
CA ASN A 66 9.79 -9.15 3.96
C ASN A 66 9.55 -8.36 2.65
N SER A 67 8.93 -7.18 2.73
CA SER A 67 8.85 -6.26 1.59
C SER A 67 10.24 -5.78 1.19
N GLY A 68 10.59 -5.90 -0.10
CA GLY A 68 11.81 -5.33 -0.68
C GLY A 68 11.71 -3.84 -1.04
N VAL A 69 10.58 -3.19 -0.72
CA VAL A 69 10.32 -1.78 -1.03
C VAL A 69 11.31 -0.88 -0.28
N THR A 70 12.01 -0.03 -1.02
CA THR A 70 12.94 0.97 -0.48
C THR A 70 12.27 2.32 -0.27
N THR A 71 12.90 3.20 0.51
CA THR A 71 12.45 4.60 0.67
C THR A 71 12.32 5.32 -0.67
N THR A 72 13.24 5.05 -1.60
CA THR A 72 13.22 5.63 -2.94
C THR A 72 12.00 5.18 -3.73
N ASP A 73 11.66 3.90 -3.68
CA ASP A 73 10.47 3.36 -4.38
C ASP A 73 9.19 4.03 -3.87
N VAL A 74 9.07 4.20 -2.54
CA VAL A 74 7.94 4.90 -1.92
C VAL A 74 7.88 6.36 -2.38
N ALA A 75 9.01 7.07 -2.38
CA ALA A 75 9.05 8.47 -2.80
C ALA A 75 8.65 8.65 -4.27
N ILE A 76 9.17 7.79 -5.16
CA ILE A 76 8.81 7.79 -6.59
C ILE A 76 7.33 7.50 -6.76
N GLY A 77 6.82 6.43 -6.15
CA GLY A 77 5.42 6.03 -6.25
C GLY A 77 4.46 7.10 -5.75
N CYS A 78 4.73 7.67 -4.57
CA CYS A 78 3.92 8.76 -4.01
C CYS A 78 3.92 9.99 -4.91
N THR A 79 5.09 10.40 -5.42
CA THR A 79 5.19 11.58 -6.29
C THR A 79 4.43 11.36 -7.59
N ALA A 80 4.56 10.18 -8.21
CA ALA A 80 3.83 9.82 -9.42
C ALA A 80 2.31 9.78 -9.21
N MET A 81 1.84 9.25 -8.07
CA MET A 81 0.40 9.24 -7.75
C MET A 81 -0.17 10.65 -7.59
N LEU A 82 0.55 11.51 -6.89
CA LEU A 82 0.13 12.90 -6.66
C LEU A 82 0.07 13.68 -7.97
N ASP A 83 1.08 13.53 -8.82
CA ASP A 83 1.12 14.12 -10.15
C ASP A 83 -0.04 13.64 -11.04
N ALA A 84 -0.33 12.33 -11.03
CA ALA A 84 -1.41 11.73 -11.82
C ALA A 84 -2.81 12.26 -11.49
N VAL A 85 -3.02 12.76 -10.26
CA VAL A 85 -4.29 13.37 -9.84
C VAL A 85 -4.21 14.90 -9.70
N ASN A 86 -3.11 15.50 -10.19
CA ASN A 86 -2.84 16.92 -10.12
C ASN A 86 -2.98 17.49 -8.68
N LEU A 87 -2.46 16.76 -7.68
CA LEU A 87 -2.44 17.17 -6.28
C LEU A 87 -1.03 17.57 -5.88
N ALA A 88 -0.84 18.79 -5.39
CA ALA A 88 0.48 19.23 -4.96
C ALA A 88 0.80 18.79 -3.52
N LEU A 89 2.09 18.56 -3.22
CA LEU A 89 2.55 18.13 -1.89
C LEU A 89 2.14 19.09 -0.76
N PHE A 90 2.09 20.39 -1.02
CA PHE A 90 1.67 21.38 -0.02
C PHE A 90 0.16 21.27 0.30
N GLU A 91 -0.67 20.96 -0.70
CA GLU A 91 -2.10 20.73 -0.53
C GLU A 91 -2.37 19.46 0.26
N LEU A 92 -1.58 18.41 0.00
CA LEU A 92 -1.62 17.18 0.77
C LEU A 92 -1.29 17.44 2.25
N GLY A 93 -0.27 18.24 2.54
CA GLY A 93 0.08 18.62 3.92
C GLY A 93 -1.06 19.34 4.65
N ALA A 94 -1.77 20.25 3.95
CA ALA A 94 -2.94 20.92 4.50
C ALA A 94 -4.10 19.93 4.77
N TRP A 95 -4.37 19.00 3.85
CA TRP A 95 -5.38 17.97 4.03
C TRP A 95 -5.07 17.02 5.20
N GLN A 96 -3.81 16.62 5.38
CA GLN A 96 -3.37 15.79 6.51
C GLN A 96 -3.48 16.52 7.86
N ALA A 97 -3.27 17.84 7.88
CA ALA A 97 -3.46 18.64 9.10
C ALA A 97 -4.94 18.69 9.52
N MET A 98 -5.87 18.68 8.55
CA MET A 98 -7.31 18.73 8.77
C MET A 98 -7.96 17.36 8.97
N SER A 99 -7.27 16.26 8.67
CA SER A 99 -7.78 14.89 8.81
C SER A 99 -7.07 14.09 9.91
N SER A 100 -7.71 13.03 10.38
CA SER A 100 -7.11 12.03 11.28
C SER A 100 -6.51 10.84 10.52
N VAL A 101 -6.66 10.79 9.20
CA VAL A 101 -6.24 9.67 8.34
C VAL A 101 -4.71 9.69 8.20
N GLY A 102 -4.06 8.54 8.45
CA GLY A 102 -2.62 8.38 8.30
C GLY A 102 -1.77 8.73 9.53
N ARG A 103 -2.37 9.17 10.65
CA ARG A 103 -1.66 9.20 11.93
C ARG A 103 -1.51 7.76 12.45
N ILE A 104 -0.34 7.15 12.23
CA ILE A 104 0.04 5.95 12.98
C ILE A 104 0.04 6.36 14.45
N ARG A 105 -0.91 5.82 15.22
CA ARG A 105 -0.91 5.98 16.67
C ARG A 105 0.28 5.18 17.19
N HIS A 106 1.40 5.85 17.44
CA HIS A 106 2.44 5.27 18.29
C HIS A 106 1.82 5.12 19.68
N GLU A 107 1.46 3.90 20.06
CA GLU A 107 1.21 3.61 21.47
C GLU A 107 2.55 3.79 22.19
N GLU A 108 2.65 4.84 23.00
CA GLU A 108 3.78 5.00 23.92
C GLU A 108 3.82 3.75 24.81
N PRO A 109 4.96 3.06 24.94
CA PRO A 109 5.07 1.97 25.88
C PRO A 109 4.76 2.55 27.27
N GLN A 110 3.69 2.05 27.90
CA GLN A 110 3.39 2.33 29.29
C GLN A 110 4.60 1.88 30.10
N LEU A 111 5.50 2.82 30.42
CA LEU A 111 6.48 2.67 31.47
C LEU A 111 5.67 2.44 32.74
N GLU A 112 5.59 1.16 33.13
CA GLU A 112 5.08 0.75 34.43
C GLU A 112 5.75 1.62 35.48
N ARG A 113 4.94 2.45 36.12
CA ARG A 113 5.35 3.24 37.27
C ARG A 113 5.66 2.23 38.38
N PHE A 114 6.95 2.09 38.69
CA PHE A 114 7.41 1.50 39.93
C PHE A 114 6.97 2.34 41.13
#